data_AF-A0A7K1VHD5-F1
#
_entry.id   AF-A0A7K1VHD5-F1
#
_cell.length_a   1.000
_cell.length_b   1.000
_cell.length_c   1.000
_cell.angle_alpha   90.00
_cell.angle_beta   90.00
_cell.angle_gamma   90.00
#
_symmetry.space_group_name_H-M   'P 1'
#
loop_
_entity.id
_entity.type
_entity.pdbx_description
1 polymer ?
#
loop_
_entity_poly.entity_id
_entity_poly.type
_entity_poly.pdbx_seq_one_letter_code
_entity_poly.pdbx_strand_id
1 'polypeptide(L)'
;MRIGVYIDGFNLYYGARRICGRGAPGWRWLDLRALSINLLEGPGARWGSPSSVRVVFCTARVSGADNASGQRDQDTYLRALHHHRSIDVLAMGRYVSRVATAPLATPGKRGRPLLSTASWPLMVRDAHGESIPNATFMASIARREEKGSDVNVASHLLIDVLEGAVDAAIVVSNDSDLELPVREARRRVPVGLVNPTPAYRAGALAGVADEGVGGHWWHQLTEAEIATSQMPERVARLSRPEGW
;
A
#
# COMPACT_ATOMS: atom_id res chain seq x y z
N MET A 1 13.11 -23.18 0.39
CA MET A 1 13.57 -21.78 0.44
C MET A 1 12.84 -21.05 1.56
N ARG A 2 13.56 -20.26 2.36
CA ARG A 2 12.99 -19.33 3.35
C ARG A 2 12.53 -18.08 2.61
N ILE A 3 11.24 -17.76 2.66
CA ILE A 3 10.68 -16.66 1.87
C ILE A 3 10.18 -15.56 2.79
N GLY A 4 10.64 -14.33 2.56
CA GLY A 4 10.10 -13.13 3.18
C GLY A 4 9.02 -12.50 2.32
N VAL A 5 7.89 -12.10 2.89
CA VAL A 5 6.79 -11.41 2.21
C VAL A 5 6.56 -10.07 2.89
N TYR A 6 6.78 -9.00 2.15
CA TYR A 6 6.73 -7.62 2.65
C TYR A 6 5.53 -6.92 2.01
N ILE A 7 4.53 -6.63 2.84
CA ILE A 7 3.23 -6.16 2.39
C ILE A 7 3.05 -4.70 2.79
N ASP A 8 2.83 -3.88 1.77
CA ASP A 8 2.36 -2.50 1.93
C ASP A 8 0.85 -2.50 2.12
N GLY A 9 0.40 -2.26 3.36
CA GLY A 9 -1.01 -2.36 3.71
C GLY A 9 -1.90 -1.32 3.04
N PHE A 10 -1.39 -0.13 2.72
CA PHE A 10 -2.19 0.89 2.04
C PHE A 10 -2.28 0.63 0.54
N ASN A 11 -1.16 0.28 -0.09
CA ASN A 11 -1.16 -0.09 -1.49
C ASN A 11 -2.04 -1.31 -1.73
N LEU A 12 -1.96 -2.33 -0.85
CA LEU A 12 -2.84 -3.48 -0.88
C LEU A 12 -4.32 -3.10 -0.67
N TYR A 13 -4.66 -2.36 0.38
CA TYR A 13 -6.05 -1.99 0.66
C TYR A 13 -6.70 -1.18 -0.48
N TYR A 14 -6.03 -0.14 -0.96
CA TYR A 14 -6.56 0.70 -2.03
C TYR A 14 -6.52 0.02 -3.40
N GLY A 15 -5.59 -0.93 -3.58
CA GLY A 15 -5.53 -1.82 -4.72
C GLY A 15 -6.72 -2.77 -4.76
N ALA A 16 -6.90 -3.58 -3.71
CA ALA A 16 -8.03 -4.50 -3.52
C ALA A 16 -9.38 -3.78 -3.64
N ARG A 17 -9.52 -2.58 -3.05
CA ARG A 17 -10.74 -1.76 -3.19
C ARG A 17 -11.07 -1.42 -4.65
N ARG A 18 -10.06 -1.27 -5.51
CA ARG A 18 -10.26 -1.01 -6.94
C ARG A 18 -10.51 -2.29 -7.73
N ILE A 19 -9.95 -3.41 -7.32
CA ILE A 19 -10.16 -4.73 -7.92
C ILE A 19 -11.58 -5.24 -7.61
N CYS A 20 -11.92 -5.35 -6.32
CA CYS A 20 -13.17 -5.94 -5.83
C CYS A 20 -14.35 -4.95 -5.82
N GLY A 21 -14.08 -3.65 -5.97
CA GLY A 21 -15.09 -2.60 -5.97
C GLY A 21 -15.26 -1.91 -4.61
N ARG A 22 -15.58 -0.61 -4.67
CA ARG A 22 -15.76 0.23 -3.49
C ARG A 22 -17.05 -0.13 -2.77
N GLY A 23 -16.93 -0.57 -1.52
CA GLY A 23 -18.09 -0.92 -0.68
C GLY A 23 -18.59 -2.35 -0.89
N ALA A 24 -17.99 -3.12 -1.80
CA ALA A 24 -18.23 -4.55 -1.89
C ALA A 24 -17.80 -5.23 -0.56
N PRO A 25 -18.61 -6.13 0.01
CA PRO A 25 -18.21 -6.96 1.14
C PRO A 25 -17.34 -8.15 0.68
N GLY A 26 -16.71 -8.85 1.63
CA GLY A 26 -16.06 -10.14 1.40
C GLY A 26 -14.58 -10.09 1.01
N TRP A 27 -13.92 -8.94 1.07
CA TRP A 27 -12.50 -8.83 0.70
C TRP A 27 -11.62 -8.18 1.78
N ARG A 28 -12.22 -7.57 2.81
CA ARG A 28 -11.47 -6.81 3.82
C ARG A 28 -10.96 -7.67 4.98
N TRP A 29 -11.50 -8.88 5.13
CA TRP A 29 -11.10 -9.84 6.17
C TRP A 29 -9.99 -10.78 5.67
N LEU A 30 -9.00 -10.19 5.00
CA LEU A 30 -7.96 -10.89 4.24
C LEU A 30 -6.95 -11.58 5.17
N ASP A 31 -6.71 -12.87 4.94
CA ASP A 31 -5.58 -13.61 5.47
C ASP A 31 -4.35 -13.38 4.59
N LEU A 32 -3.41 -12.60 5.10
CA LEU A 32 -2.18 -12.23 4.42
C LEU A 32 -1.23 -13.42 4.24
N ARG A 33 -1.22 -14.39 5.17
CA ARG A 33 -0.40 -15.59 5.03
C ARG A 33 -0.99 -16.54 4.01
N ALA A 34 -2.30 -16.78 4.04
CA ALA A 34 -2.96 -17.59 3.02
C ALA A 34 -2.77 -16.97 1.63
N LEU A 35 -2.95 -15.65 1.51
CA LEU A 35 -2.66 -14.94 0.26
C LEU A 35 -1.22 -15.15 -0.20
N SER A 36 -0.25 -15.02 0.72
CA SER A 36 1.17 -15.22 0.41
C SER A 36 1.47 -16.63 -0.10
N ILE A 37 0.85 -17.65 0.50
CA ILE A 37 1.00 -19.05 0.09
C ILE A 37 0.35 -19.28 -1.28
N ASN A 38 -0.88 -18.77 -1.48
CA ASN A 38 -1.58 -18.87 -2.76
C ASN A 38 -0.79 -18.22 -3.91
N LEU A 39 -0.12 -17.10 -3.64
CA LEU A 39 0.76 -16.44 -4.62
C LEU A 39 1.99 -17.28 -4.96
N LEU A 40 2.51 -18.06 -4.01
CA LEU A 40 3.66 -18.97 -4.20
C LEU A 40 3.27 -20.27 -4.91
N GLU A 41 2.04 -20.72 -4.75
CA GLU A 41 1.51 -21.93 -5.40
C GLU A 41 0.87 -21.62 -6.77
N GLY A 42 0.58 -20.35 -7.02
CA GLY A 42 -0.01 -19.88 -8.26
C GLY A 42 0.94 -19.96 -9.47
N PRO A 43 0.39 -19.87 -10.70
CA PRO A 43 1.15 -20.06 -11.94
C PRO A 43 2.27 -19.04 -12.18
N GLY A 44 2.33 -17.96 -11.39
CA GLY A 44 3.34 -16.91 -11.48
C GLY A 44 4.63 -17.18 -10.70
N ALA A 45 4.60 -18.00 -9.65
CA ALA A 45 5.76 -18.23 -8.78
C ALA A 45 6.62 -19.40 -9.28
N ARG A 46 7.94 -19.19 -9.32
CA ARG A 46 8.92 -20.12 -9.93
C ARG A 46 9.88 -20.76 -8.93
N TRP A 47 9.60 -20.68 -7.63
CA TRP A 47 10.58 -21.04 -6.57
C TRP A 47 10.28 -22.36 -5.84
N GLY A 48 9.24 -23.08 -6.28
CA GLY A 48 8.78 -24.31 -5.62
C GLY A 48 8.24 -24.06 -4.22
N SER A 49 8.11 -25.13 -3.43
CA SER A 49 7.53 -25.05 -2.08
C SER A 49 8.49 -24.38 -1.09
N PRO A 50 8.03 -23.37 -0.32
CA PRO A 50 8.85 -22.74 0.71
C PRO A 50 9.09 -23.69 1.89
N SER A 51 10.27 -23.59 2.50
CA SER A 51 10.56 -24.23 3.79
C SER A 51 10.00 -23.43 4.96
N SER A 52 9.92 -22.11 4.81
CA SER A 52 9.26 -21.20 5.73
C SER A 52 8.80 -19.95 5.01
N VAL A 53 7.74 -19.32 5.53
CA VAL A 53 7.22 -18.03 5.05
C VAL A 53 7.17 -17.05 6.21
N ARG A 54 7.87 -15.94 6.08
CA ARG A 54 7.85 -14.81 7.01
C ARG A 54 7.02 -13.69 6.41
N VAL A 55 5.94 -13.29 7.07
CA VAL A 55 5.02 -12.24 6.59
C VAL A 55 5.18 -10.97 7.43
N VAL A 56 5.65 -9.91 6.79
CA VAL A 56 5.81 -8.58 7.36
C VAL A 56 4.73 -7.66 6.79
N PHE A 57 3.81 -7.22 7.64
CA PHE A 57 2.73 -6.32 7.27
C PHE A 57 3.00 -4.91 7.78
N CYS A 58 3.13 -3.96 6.86
CA CYS A 58 3.41 -2.56 7.16
C CYS A 58 2.15 -1.73 6.97
N THR A 59 1.69 -1.02 8.01
CA THR A 59 0.47 -0.22 7.95
C THR A 59 0.47 0.90 8.99
N ALA A 60 -0.55 1.74 9.01
CA ALA A 60 -0.75 2.78 10.02
C ALA A 60 -2.18 2.71 10.57
N ARG A 61 -2.33 3.02 11.86
CA ARG A 61 -3.64 3.06 12.53
C ARG A 61 -4.47 4.23 12.02
N VAL A 62 -5.67 3.95 11.53
CA VAL A 62 -6.65 4.97 11.16
C VAL A 62 -7.04 5.74 12.43
N SER A 63 -6.97 7.07 12.37
CA SER A 63 -7.48 7.93 13.44
C SER A 63 -8.99 7.78 13.58
N GLY A 64 -9.46 7.52 14.81
CA GLY A 64 -10.88 7.47 15.15
C GLY A 64 -11.56 8.84 15.21
N ALA A 65 -10.82 9.95 15.13
CA ALA A 65 -11.38 11.31 15.20
C ALA A 65 -12.37 11.60 14.06
N ASP A 66 -12.06 11.12 12.85
CA ASP A 66 -12.91 11.32 11.67
C ASP A 66 -13.80 10.10 11.37
N ASN A 67 -13.37 8.91 11.77
CA ASN A 67 -14.03 7.65 11.43
C ASN A 67 -13.84 6.60 12.54
N ALA A 68 -14.65 6.72 13.59
CA ALA A 68 -14.58 5.84 14.75
C ALA A 68 -14.91 4.37 14.42
N SER A 69 -15.86 4.10 13.52
CA SER A 69 -16.15 2.72 13.10
C SER A 69 -14.99 2.12 12.31
N GLY A 70 -14.43 2.85 11.34
CA GLY A 70 -13.28 2.38 10.57
C GLY A 70 -12.06 2.08 11.43
N GLN A 71 -11.81 2.86 12.49
CA GLN A 71 -10.75 2.55 13.46
C GLN A 71 -11.04 1.24 14.20
N ARG A 72 -12.26 1.05 14.71
CA ARG A 72 -12.63 -0.18 15.45
C ARG A 72 -12.54 -1.41 14.57
N ASP A 73 -13.01 -1.33 13.33
CA ASP A 73 -12.94 -2.43 12.39
C ASP A 73 -11.48 -2.78 12.06
N GLN A 74 -10.62 -1.76 11.84
CA GLN A 74 -9.20 -1.98 11.62
C GLN A 74 -8.52 -2.58 12.85
N ASP A 75 -8.81 -2.11 14.07
CA ASP A 75 -8.22 -2.69 15.29
C ASP A 75 -8.62 -4.16 15.45
N THR A 76 -9.89 -4.48 15.15
CA THR A 76 -10.40 -5.86 15.12
C THR A 76 -9.61 -6.71 14.14
N TYR A 77 -9.37 -6.21 12.93
CA TYR A 77 -8.58 -6.89 11.91
C TYR A 77 -7.12 -7.10 12.33
N LEU A 78 -6.43 -6.06 12.81
CA LEU A 78 -5.03 -6.17 13.24
C LEU A 78 -4.85 -7.18 14.37
N ARG A 79 -5.80 -7.25 15.31
CA ARG A 79 -5.81 -8.25 16.38
C ARG A 79 -6.10 -9.65 15.83
N ALA A 80 -7.00 -9.79 14.86
CA ALA A 80 -7.30 -11.06 14.22
C ALA A 80 -6.10 -11.59 13.43
N LEU A 81 -5.36 -10.74 12.72
CA LEU A 81 -4.12 -11.13 12.03
C LEU A 81 -3.13 -11.80 12.99
N HIS A 82 -2.97 -11.26 14.20
CA HIS A 82 -2.09 -11.84 15.21
C HIS A 82 -2.64 -13.17 15.76
N HIS A 83 -3.92 -13.21 16.15
CA HIS A 83 -4.54 -14.42 16.69
C HIS A 83 -4.59 -15.57 15.67
N HIS A 84 -4.80 -15.27 14.38
CA HIS A 84 -4.81 -16.23 13.29
C HIS A 84 -3.40 -16.60 12.81
N ARG A 85 -2.35 -15.93 13.30
CA ARG A 85 -0.97 -16.04 12.80
C ARG A 85 -0.85 -15.72 11.31
N SER A 86 -1.70 -14.83 10.80
CA SER A 86 -1.68 -14.36 9.41
C SER A 86 -0.45 -13.51 9.10
N ILE A 87 0.22 -12.99 10.12
CA ILE A 87 1.47 -12.21 10.01
C ILE A 87 2.49 -12.65 11.08
N ASP A 88 3.77 -12.41 10.81
CA ASP A 88 4.86 -12.57 11.79
C ASP A 88 5.27 -11.22 12.38
N VAL A 89 5.23 -10.15 11.58
CA VAL A 89 5.61 -8.79 11.99
C VAL A 89 4.53 -7.81 11.59
N LEU A 90 4.10 -6.98 12.53
CA LEU A 90 3.27 -5.81 12.30
C LEU A 90 4.12 -4.55 12.48
N ALA A 91 4.47 -3.88 11.39
CA ALA A 91 5.27 -2.65 11.42
C ALA A 91 4.37 -1.41 11.27
N MET A 92 4.36 -0.55 12.29
CA MET A 92 3.45 0.58 12.38
C MET A 92 4.09 1.88 11.88
N GLY A 93 3.52 2.44 10.82
CA GLY A 93 3.67 3.85 10.47
C GLY A 93 2.79 4.74 11.36
N ARG A 94 2.68 6.02 11.00
CA ARG A 94 1.87 7.01 11.74
C ARG A 94 1.12 7.93 10.82
N TYR A 95 -0.04 8.40 11.28
CA TYR A 95 -0.70 9.54 10.65
C TYR A 95 -0.21 10.84 11.26
N VAL A 96 0.05 11.81 10.39
CA VAL A 96 0.27 13.20 10.76
C VAL A 96 -0.90 14.01 10.26
N SER A 97 -1.54 14.74 11.17
CA SER A 97 -2.57 15.73 10.86
C SER A 97 -2.01 17.11 11.15
N ARG A 98 -2.12 18.01 10.18
CA ARG A 98 -1.70 19.41 10.34
C ARG A 98 -2.53 20.32 9.44
N VAL A 99 -2.62 21.58 9.83
CA VAL A 99 -3.00 22.63 8.88
C VAL A 99 -1.84 22.82 7.90
N ALA A 100 -2.12 22.74 6.62
CA ALA A 100 -1.17 23.07 5.55
C ALA A 100 -1.76 24.17 4.67
N THR A 101 -0.90 25.08 4.21
CA THR A 101 -1.28 26.12 3.26
C THR A 101 -0.80 25.72 1.86
N ALA A 102 -1.70 25.79 0.88
CA ALA A 102 -1.40 25.45 -0.51
C ALA A 102 -2.17 26.36 -1.48
N PRO A 103 -1.72 26.51 -2.74
CA PRO A 103 -2.49 27.18 -3.77
C PRO A 103 -3.87 26.56 -3.95
N LEU A 104 -4.90 27.39 -4.04
CA LEU A 104 -6.25 26.98 -4.41
C LEU A 104 -6.23 26.43 -5.83
N ALA A 105 -6.84 25.27 -6.02
CA ALA A 105 -6.90 24.62 -7.31
C ALA A 105 -8.25 23.93 -7.53
N THR A 106 -8.65 23.83 -8.79
CA THR A 106 -9.75 22.96 -9.22
C THR A 106 -9.21 21.69 -9.90
N PRO A 107 -10.01 20.61 -9.95
CA PRO A 107 -9.60 19.39 -10.63
C PRO A 107 -9.50 19.61 -12.15
N GLY A 108 -8.32 19.41 -12.72
CA GLY A 108 -8.10 19.31 -14.16
C GLY A 108 -8.20 17.89 -14.70
N LYS A 109 -7.67 17.68 -15.91
CA LYS A 109 -7.60 16.36 -16.54
C LYS A 109 -6.84 15.37 -15.66
N ARG A 110 -7.45 14.21 -15.38
CA ARG A 110 -6.93 13.16 -14.49
C ARG A 110 -6.65 13.67 -13.05
N GLY A 111 -7.37 14.69 -12.59
CA GLY A 111 -7.22 15.21 -11.23
C GLY A 111 -5.95 16.03 -10.99
N ARG A 112 -5.20 16.40 -12.04
CA ARG A 112 -4.08 17.34 -11.91
C ARG A 112 -4.61 18.69 -11.40
N PRO A 113 -3.97 19.33 -10.42
CA PRO A 113 -4.43 20.61 -9.89
C PRO A 113 -4.30 21.70 -10.97
N LEU A 114 -5.41 22.38 -11.27
CA LEU A 114 -5.42 23.61 -12.05
C LEU A 114 -5.54 24.78 -11.09
N LEU A 115 -4.49 25.61 -11.00
CA LEU A 115 -4.46 26.71 -10.05
C LEU A 115 -5.57 27.72 -10.35
N SER A 116 -6.32 28.08 -9.32
CA SER A 116 -7.29 29.16 -9.38
C SER A 116 -6.55 30.49 -9.33
N THR A 117 -6.69 31.26 -10.40
CA THR A 117 -6.11 32.59 -10.54
C THR A 117 -7.20 33.66 -10.59
N ALA A 118 -6.83 34.90 -10.28
CA ALA A 118 -7.73 36.04 -10.41
C ALA A 118 -8.29 36.14 -11.82
N SER A 119 -9.62 36.10 -11.91
CA SER A 119 -10.42 36.12 -13.14
C SER A 119 -11.84 36.55 -12.81
N TRP A 120 -12.54 37.19 -13.76
CA TRP A 120 -13.90 37.68 -13.52
C TRP A 120 -14.82 36.52 -13.07
N PRO A 121 -15.64 36.68 -12.01
CA PRO A 121 -16.00 37.93 -11.32
C PRO A 121 -15.04 38.42 -10.22
N LEU A 122 -13.99 37.67 -9.89
CA LEU A 122 -13.08 37.99 -8.79
C LEU A 122 -11.70 38.44 -9.29
N MET A 123 -11.51 39.75 -9.39
CA MET A 123 -10.24 40.38 -9.77
C MET A 123 -9.49 40.87 -8.53
N VAL A 124 -8.18 40.70 -8.49
CA VAL A 124 -7.31 41.19 -7.41
C VAL A 124 -6.57 42.45 -7.89
N ARG A 125 -6.50 43.46 -7.03
CA ARG A 125 -5.75 44.70 -7.26
C ARG A 125 -4.77 44.95 -6.12
N ASP A 126 -3.67 45.63 -6.43
CA ASP A 126 -2.68 46.04 -5.43
C ASP A 126 -3.14 47.29 -4.64
N ALA A 127 -2.28 47.79 -3.76
CA ALA A 127 -2.58 48.98 -2.94
C ALA A 127 -2.74 50.27 -3.77
N HIS A 128 -2.23 50.32 -5.01
CA HIS A 128 -2.35 51.44 -5.94
C HIS A 128 -3.55 51.30 -6.88
N GLY A 129 -4.32 50.20 -6.75
CA GLY A 129 -5.48 49.92 -7.58
C GLY A 129 -5.15 49.28 -8.93
N GLU A 130 -3.89 48.90 -9.17
CA GLU A 130 -3.47 48.17 -10.37
C GLU A 130 -3.89 46.71 -10.28
N SER A 131 -4.40 46.16 -11.38
CA SER A 131 -4.78 44.74 -11.44
C SER A 131 -3.53 43.86 -11.31
N ILE A 132 -3.61 42.82 -10.47
CA ILE A 132 -2.58 41.78 -10.37
C ILE A 132 -3.04 40.59 -11.23
N PRO A 133 -2.62 40.51 -12.52
CA PRO A 133 -2.99 39.38 -13.36
C PRO A 133 -2.39 38.09 -12.79
N ASN A 134 -3.14 36.99 -12.91
CA ASN A 134 -2.74 35.66 -12.42
C ASN A 134 -2.46 35.57 -10.91
N ALA A 135 -2.99 36.50 -10.10
CA ALA A 135 -2.88 36.40 -8.65
C ALA A 135 -3.40 35.02 -8.19
N THR A 136 -2.60 34.30 -7.41
CA THR A 136 -2.91 32.95 -6.93
C THR A 136 -3.56 33.04 -5.56
N PHE A 137 -4.69 32.35 -5.38
CA PHE A 137 -5.34 32.27 -4.08
C PHE A 137 -4.68 31.18 -3.24
N MET A 138 -4.46 31.44 -1.95
CA MET A 138 -3.93 30.46 -1.00
C MET A 138 -5.04 29.98 -0.08
N ALA A 139 -5.10 28.67 0.18
CA ALA A 139 -6.07 28.06 1.07
C ALA A 139 -5.39 27.27 2.19
N SER A 140 -5.98 27.30 3.39
CA SER A 140 -5.60 26.40 4.49
C SER A 140 -6.43 25.13 4.39
N ILE A 141 -5.75 23.98 4.38
CA ILE A 141 -6.37 22.66 4.32
C ILE A 141 -6.02 21.84 5.57
N ALA A 142 -6.98 21.04 6.04
CA ALA A 142 -6.71 19.98 7.01
C ALA A 142 -6.03 18.83 6.25
N ARG A 143 -4.70 18.81 6.23
CA ARG A 143 -3.93 17.77 5.55
C ARG A 143 -3.66 16.62 6.50
N ARG A 144 -4.15 15.44 6.12
CA ARG A 144 -3.86 14.18 6.78
C ARG A 144 -3.01 13.31 5.86
N GLU A 145 -1.89 12.85 6.37
CA GLU A 145 -0.89 12.11 5.60
C GLU A 145 -0.43 10.91 6.43
N GLU A 146 -0.36 9.75 5.79
CA GLU A 146 0.33 8.58 6.34
C GLU A 146 1.84 8.77 6.15
N LYS A 147 2.64 8.35 7.14
CA LYS A 147 4.09 8.38 7.06
C LYS A 147 4.69 7.09 7.63
N GLY A 148 5.62 6.54 6.86
CA GLY A 148 6.59 5.55 7.32
C GLY A 148 6.23 4.11 7.00
N SER A 149 5.04 3.78 6.51
CA SER A 149 4.75 2.40 6.11
C SER A 149 5.62 1.94 4.94
N ASP A 150 5.87 2.82 3.97
CA ASP A 150 6.79 2.64 2.84
C ASP A 150 8.24 2.38 3.32
N VAL A 151 8.72 3.21 4.23
CA VAL A 151 10.05 3.06 4.86
C VAL A 151 10.15 1.74 5.61
N ASN A 152 9.09 1.32 6.30
CA ASN A 152 9.07 0.04 7.01
C ASN A 152 9.15 -1.15 6.05
N VAL A 153 8.43 -1.12 4.92
CA VAL A 153 8.52 -2.16 3.88
C VAL A 153 9.95 -2.25 3.35
N ALA A 154 10.54 -1.12 2.95
CA ALA A 154 11.89 -1.05 2.44
C ALA A 154 12.93 -1.55 3.45
N SER A 155 12.80 -1.12 4.72
CA SER A 155 13.74 -1.44 5.78
C SER A 155 13.72 -2.92 6.12
N HIS A 156 12.53 -3.50 6.35
CA HIS A 156 12.42 -4.93 6.64
C HIS A 156 12.90 -5.81 5.49
N LEU A 157 12.57 -5.43 4.24
CA LEU A 157 13.08 -6.13 3.05
C LEU A 157 14.61 -6.16 3.04
N LEU A 158 15.24 -5.00 3.20
CA LEU A 158 16.70 -4.90 3.10
C LEU A 158 17.41 -5.54 4.30
N ILE A 159 16.87 -5.39 5.52
CA ILE A 159 17.42 -6.05 6.72
C ILE A 159 17.43 -7.56 6.53
N ASP A 160 16.27 -8.16 6.23
CA ASP A 160 16.15 -9.62 6.13
C ASP A 160 17.00 -10.18 4.96
N VAL A 161 17.15 -9.45 3.86
CA VAL A 161 18.00 -9.84 2.72
C VAL A 161 19.49 -9.70 3.03
N LEU A 162 19.91 -8.57 3.63
CA LEU A 162 21.32 -8.31 3.93
C LEU A 162 21.85 -9.20 5.07
N GLU A 163 21.00 -9.58 6.01
CA GLU A 163 21.32 -10.51 7.08
C GLU A 163 21.23 -11.98 6.64
N GLY A 164 20.80 -12.27 5.40
CA GLY A 164 20.62 -13.63 4.90
C GLY A 164 19.53 -14.42 5.65
N ALA A 165 18.56 -13.72 6.23
CA ALA A 165 17.42 -14.32 6.94
C ALA A 165 16.44 -15.02 5.98
N VAL A 166 16.40 -14.56 4.72
CA VAL A 166 15.56 -15.10 3.65
C VAL A 166 16.38 -15.45 2.42
N ASP A 167 15.93 -16.47 1.68
CA ASP A 167 16.52 -16.91 0.41
C ASP A 167 15.83 -16.29 -0.80
N ALA A 168 14.61 -15.77 -0.63
CA ALA A 168 13.84 -15.02 -1.63
C ALA A 168 12.85 -14.06 -0.97
N ALA A 169 12.42 -13.04 -1.71
CA ALA A 169 11.53 -12.00 -1.22
C ALA A 169 10.31 -11.77 -2.13
N ILE A 170 9.12 -11.64 -1.55
CA ILE A 170 7.93 -11.16 -2.23
C ILE A 170 7.63 -9.75 -1.72
N VAL A 171 7.44 -8.80 -2.62
CA VAL A 171 7.01 -7.44 -2.28
C VAL A 171 5.61 -7.23 -2.83
N VAL A 172 4.64 -6.97 -1.94
CA VAL A 172 3.25 -6.69 -2.31
C VAL A 172 3.05 -5.17 -2.26
N SER A 173 3.39 -4.50 -3.36
CA SER A 173 3.17 -3.07 -3.56
C SER A 173 3.37 -2.70 -5.03
N ASN A 174 2.77 -1.59 -5.44
CA ASN A 174 3.02 -0.92 -6.71
C ASN A 174 3.49 0.53 -6.49
N ASP A 175 4.10 0.81 -5.34
CA ASP A 175 4.66 2.12 -5.02
C ASP A 175 6.07 2.30 -5.65
N SER A 176 6.24 3.32 -6.47
CA SER A 176 7.52 3.63 -7.13
C SER A 176 8.62 4.00 -6.16
N ASP A 177 8.30 4.46 -4.95
CA ASP A 177 9.30 4.84 -3.94
C ASP A 177 10.10 3.61 -3.45
N LEU A 178 9.60 2.39 -3.70
CA LEU A 178 10.29 1.13 -3.43
C LEU A 178 11.29 0.71 -4.53
N GLU A 179 11.56 1.54 -5.55
CA GLU A 179 12.51 1.24 -6.63
C GLU A 179 13.88 0.79 -6.09
N LEU A 180 14.52 1.63 -5.27
CA LEU A 180 15.85 1.38 -4.74
C LEU A 180 15.90 0.09 -3.90
N PRO A 181 15.05 -0.12 -2.87
CA PRO A 181 15.11 -1.32 -2.04
C PRO A 181 14.81 -2.59 -2.85
N VAL A 182 13.87 -2.55 -3.81
CA VAL A 182 13.61 -3.70 -4.69
C VAL A 182 14.82 -4.01 -5.55
N ARG A 183 15.43 -3.01 -6.19
CA ARG A 183 16.64 -3.18 -7.01
C ARG A 183 17.79 -3.78 -6.20
N GLU A 184 18.01 -3.29 -4.98
CA GLU A 184 19.07 -3.83 -4.12
C GLU A 184 18.79 -5.24 -3.62
N ALA A 185 17.52 -5.60 -3.37
CA ALA A 185 17.13 -6.98 -3.07
C ALA A 185 17.39 -7.92 -4.26
N ARG A 186 17.06 -7.49 -5.48
CA ARG A 186 17.28 -8.29 -6.71
C ARG A 186 18.73 -8.66 -6.97
N ARG A 187 19.68 -7.84 -6.50
CA ARG A 187 21.11 -8.15 -6.58
C ARG A 187 21.55 -9.32 -5.70
N ARG A 188 20.71 -9.78 -4.77
CA ARG A 188 21.09 -10.68 -3.68
C ARG A 188 20.19 -11.91 -3.58
N VAL A 189 18.88 -11.74 -3.78
CA VAL A 189 17.90 -12.83 -3.73
C VAL A 189 16.89 -12.71 -4.88
N PRO A 190 16.27 -13.82 -5.32
CA PRO A 190 15.10 -13.76 -6.19
C PRO A 190 13.99 -12.92 -5.55
N VAL A 191 13.32 -12.12 -6.39
CA VAL A 191 12.26 -11.18 -5.96
C VAL A 191 11.00 -11.35 -6.80
N GLY A 192 9.88 -11.55 -6.13
CA GLY A 192 8.54 -11.57 -6.69
C GLY A 192 7.86 -10.25 -6.39
N LEU A 193 7.49 -9.49 -7.42
CA LEU A 193 6.76 -8.24 -7.23
C LEU A 193 5.29 -8.42 -7.56
N VAL A 194 4.44 -8.25 -6.56
CA VAL A 194 2.99 -8.37 -6.67
C VAL A 194 2.40 -6.97 -6.69
N ASN A 195 1.80 -6.60 -7.82
CA ASN A 195 1.04 -5.35 -7.97
C ASN A 195 -0.39 -5.60 -7.47
N PRO A 196 -0.80 -5.02 -6.32
CA PRO A 196 -2.14 -5.24 -5.78
C PRO A 196 -3.21 -4.39 -6.48
N THR A 197 -2.89 -3.75 -7.60
CA THR A 197 -3.74 -2.75 -8.25
C THR A 197 -4.11 -3.15 -9.68
N PRO A 198 -5.27 -2.73 -10.20
CA PRO A 198 -5.64 -3.00 -11.60
C PRO A 198 -4.88 -2.12 -12.60
N ALA A 199 -4.09 -1.15 -12.12
CA ALA A 199 -3.26 -0.30 -12.97
C ALA A 199 -2.03 -1.07 -13.44
N TYR A 200 -1.42 -0.59 -14.52
CA TYR A 200 -0.11 -1.09 -14.93
C TYR A 200 0.90 -0.99 -13.79
N ARG A 201 1.81 -1.97 -13.75
CA ARG A 201 2.96 -1.96 -12.85
C ARG A 201 3.73 -0.65 -13.03
N ALA A 202 4.15 -0.03 -11.94
CA ALA A 202 4.98 1.16 -11.96
C ALA A 202 6.26 0.89 -12.77
N GLY A 203 6.59 1.78 -13.70
CA GLY A 203 7.79 1.64 -14.55
C GLY A 203 9.08 1.54 -13.73
N ALA A 204 9.16 2.26 -12.62
CA ALA A 204 10.28 2.22 -11.68
C ALA A 204 10.49 0.84 -11.02
N LEU A 205 9.43 0.02 -10.94
CA LEU A 205 9.51 -1.34 -10.38
C LEU A 205 9.65 -2.42 -11.47
N ALA A 206 9.74 -2.01 -12.74
CA ALA A 206 10.03 -2.92 -13.84
C ALA A 206 11.41 -3.57 -13.66
N GLY A 207 11.66 -4.60 -14.45
CA GLY A 207 12.91 -5.34 -14.46
C GLY A 207 12.79 -6.52 -15.40
N VAL A 208 13.85 -7.31 -15.44
CA VAL A 208 13.93 -8.53 -16.25
C VAL A 208 14.21 -9.72 -15.34
N ALA A 209 13.74 -10.90 -15.74
CA ALA A 209 13.79 -12.09 -14.89
C ALA A 209 15.20 -12.46 -14.42
N ASP A 210 16.21 -12.18 -15.23
CA ASP A 210 17.62 -12.52 -15.02
C ASP A 210 18.46 -11.34 -14.49
N GLU A 211 17.83 -10.24 -14.06
CA GLU A 211 18.52 -9.13 -13.38
C GLU A 211 19.17 -9.65 -12.08
N GLY A 212 20.35 -9.16 -11.71
CA GLY A 212 20.96 -9.52 -10.42
C GLY A 212 21.22 -11.03 -10.29
N VAL A 213 20.61 -11.67 -9.28
CA VAL A 213 20.71 -13.13 -9.08
C VAL A 213 19.72 -13.94 -9.93
N GLY A 214 18.79 -13.26 -10.60
CA GLY A 214 17.77 -13.86 -11.44
C GLY A 214 16.64 -14.54 -10.66
N GLY A 215 15.75 -15.19 -11.41
CA GLY A 215 14.55 -15.82 -10.86
C GLY A 215 13.49 -14.81 -10.41
N HIS A 216 13.54 -13.57 -10.90
CA HIS A 216 12.52 -12.57 -10.60
C HIS A 216 11.23 -12.87 -11.34
N TRP A 217 10.10 -12.59 -10.69
CA TRP A 217 8.79 -12.73 -11.29
C TRP A 217 7.87 -11.58 -10.88
N TRP A 218 6.80 -11.41 -11.64
CA TRP A 218 5.84 -10.35 -11.45
C TRP A 218 4.44 -10.90 -11.58
N HIS A 219 3.56 -10.40 -10.74
CA HIS A 219 2.16 -10.79 -10.73
C HIS A 219 1.26 -9.60 -10.48
N GLN A 220 0.07 -9.61 -11.07
CA GLN A 220 -0.97 -8.64 -10.76
C GLN A 220 -2.04 -9.38 -9.98
N LEU A 221 -2.33 -8.90 -8.78
CA LEU A 221 -3.30 -9.52 -7.89
C LEU A 221 -4.69 -9.52 -8.53
N THR A 222 -5.39 -10.64 -8.40
CA THR A 222 -6.74 -10.83 -8.95
C THR A 222 -7.82 -10.82 -7.87
N GLU A 223 -9.06 -10.59 -8.27
CA GLU A 223 -10.21 -10.69 -7.36
C GLU A 223 -10.34 -12.09 -6.76
N ALA A 224 -10.11 -13.14 -7.57
CA ALA A 224 -10.20 -14.52 -7.13
C ALA A 224 -9.21 -14.83 -6.01
N GLU A 225 -7.94 -14.41 -6.13
CA GLU A 225 -6.92 -14.61 -5.09
C GLU A 225 -7.26 -13.88 -3.80
N ILE A 226 -7.87 -12.68 -3.88
CA ILE A 226 -8.34 -11.95 -2.71
C ILE A 226 -9.51 -12.71 -2.06
N ALA A 227 -10.49 -13.14 -2.86
CA ALA A 227 -11.69 -13.80 -2.39
C ALA A 227 -11.40 -15.17 -1.75
N THR A 228 -10.44 -15.93 -2.27
CA THR A 228 -10.06 -17.24 -1.72
C THR A 228 -9.12 -17.16 -0.52
N SER A 229 -8.56 -15.98 -0.22
CA SER A 229 -7.61 -15.77 0.87
C SER A 229 -8.24 -15.07 2.08
N GLN A 230 -9.52 -15.27 2.37
CA GLN A 230 -10.18 -14.66 3.53
C GLN A 230 -9.94 -15.49 4.80
N MET A 231 -9.76 -14.82 5.94
CA MET A 231 -9.77 -15.48 7.25
C MET A 231 -11.17 -16.09 7.53
N PRO A 232 -11.27 -17.09 8.42
CA PRO A 232 -12.56 -17.58 8.89
C PRO A 232 -13.41 -16.46 9.50
N GLU A 233 -14.74 -16.60 9.42
CA GLU A 233 -15.72 -15.61 9.93
C GLU A 233 -15.42 -15.18 11.38
N ARG A 234 -14.91 -16.11 12.20
CA ARG A 234 -14.49 -15.86 13.58
C ARG A 234 -13.05 -16.32 13.78
N VAL A 235 -12.24 -15.42 14.34
CA VAL A 235 -10.86 -15.69 14.77
C VAL A 235 -10.78 -15.49 16.28
N ALA A 236 -10.59 -16.57 17.03
CA ALA A 236 -10.69 -16.56 18.49
C ALA A 236 -12.02 -15.94 18.98
N ARG A 237 -11.98 -14.78 19.64
CA ARG A 237 -13.16 -14.03 20.12
C ARG A 237 -13.57 -12.88 19.19
N LEU A 238 -12.90 -12.71 18.06
CA LEU A 238 -13.11 -11.62 17.12
C LEU A 238 -13.96 -12.12 15.95
N SER A 239 -15.02 -11.41 15.62
CA SER A 239 -15.82 -11.67 14.41
C SER A 239 -15.42 -10.70 13.31
N ARG A 240 -15.54 -11.13 12.06
CA ARG A 240 -15.44 -10.25 10.90
C ARG A 240 -16.38 -9.05 11.08
N PRO A 241 -15.90 -7.80 10.89
CA PRO A 241 -16.76 -6.63 11.00
C PRO A 241 -17.90 -6.62 9.96
N GLU A 242 -18.99 -5.95 10.29
CA GLU A 242 -20.14 -5.88 9.38
C GLU A 242 -19.77 -5.19 8.06
N GLY A 243 -20.15 -5.83 6.95
CA GLY A 243 -19.86 -5.35 5.60
C GLY A 243 -18.42 -5.61 5.12
N TRP A 244 -17.55 -6.24 5.91
CA TRP A 244 -16.17 -6.58 5.50
C TRP A 244 -16.06 -7.79 4.58
#